data_AF-A0AAD7GFF1-F1
#
_entry.id   AF-A0AAD7GFF1-F1
#
_cell.length_a   1.000
_cell.length_b   1.000
_cell.length_c   1.000
_cell.angle_alpha   90.00
_cell.angle_beta   90.00
_cell.angle_gamma   90.00
#
_symmetry.space_group_name_H-M   'P 1'
#
loop_
_entity.id
_entity.type
_entity.pdbx_description
1 polymer ?
#
loop_
_entity_poly.entity_id
_entity_poly.type
_entity_poly.pdbx_seq_one_letter_code
_entity_poly.pdbx_strand_id
1 'polypeptide(L)'
;TVLCDEESWHWDTYDGHKLVFYRDGTGEITSKAELCIWIVAIFEWRVHDPASVEYHDRDARPRSLIQGLVGTTAPPPLLRASIEFTLTKRRPLLYGRVVQHRINEEVLLEAAFAPRVLRLTVERGRFAAAWDDDGSTFSKRLAFDVAPYPPLEAW
;
A
#
# COMPACT_ATOMS: atom_id res chain seq x y z
N THR A 1 13.74 2.79 -1.36
CA THR A 1 12.86 3.57 -0.44
C THR A 1 12.19 2.58 0.48
N VAL A 2 11.72 2.98 1.67
CA VAL A 2 11.07 2.03 2.62
C VAL A 2 9.89 1.27 1.99
N LEU A 3 9.23 1.85 0.98
CA LEU A 3 8.17 1.20 0.21
C LEU A 3 8.64 -0.08 -0.51
N CYS A 4 9.85 -0.07 -1.07
CA CYS A 4 10.44 -1.19 -1.83
C CYS A 4 11.39 -2.06 -1.01
N ASP A 5 11.58 -1.74 0.28
CA ASP A 5 12.42 -2.53 1.17
C ASP A 5 11.65 -3.69 1.80
N GLU A 6 10.31 -3.60 1.83
CA GLU A 6 9.44 -4.73 2.16
C GLU A 6 9.17 -5.58 0.92
N GLU A 7 9.02 -6.90 1.10
CA GLU A 7 8.61 -7.82 0.04
C GLU A 7 7.20 -7.48 -0.47
N SER A 8 6.28 -7.20 0.47
CA SER A 8 4.92 -6.78 0.17
C SER A 8 4.23 -6.11 1.37
N TRP A 9 3.21 -5.32 1.08
CA TRP A 9 2.33 -4.67 2.05
C TRP A 9 0.98 -5.38 2.03
N HIS A 10 0.55 -5.86 3.18
CA HIS A 10 -0.66 -6.67 3.33
C HIS A 10 -1.67 -5.96 4.23
N TRP A 11 -2.95 -6.15 3.94
CA TRP A 11 -4.05 -5.74 4.81
C TRP A 11 -4.38 -6.81 5.85
N ASP A 12 -4.34 -8.07 5.42
CA ASP A 12 -4.69 -9.31 6.13
C ASP A 12 -3.57 -10.35 6.00
N THR A 13 -3.59 -11.44 6.76
CA THR A 13 -2.61 -12.54 6.62
C THR A 13 -2.96 -13.57 5.54
N TYR A 14 -4.08 -13.40 4.83
CA TYR A 14 -4.58 -14.32 3.80
C TYR A 14 -4.13 -13.95 2.37
N ASP A 15 -3.30 -12.93 2.20
CA ASP A 15 -2.88 -12.38 0.90
C ASP A 15 -4.07 -11.94 0.02
N GLY A 16 -5.20 -11.57 0.66
CA GLY A 16 -6.40 -11.10 -0.03
C GLY A 16 -6.20 -9.72 -0.65
N HIS A 17 -5.63 -8.80 0.14
CA HIS A 17 -5.33 -7.44 -0.29
C HIS A 17 -3.85 -7.12 -0.12
N LYS A 18 -3.17 -6.90 -1.25
CA LYS A 18 -1.71 -6.80 -1.29
C LYS A 18 -1.25 -5.71 -2.25
N LEU A 19 -0.21 -4.98 -1.83
CA LEU A 19 0.56 -4.06 -2.65
C LEU A 19 2.03 -4.45 -2.65
N VAL A 20 2.66 -4.38 -3.82
CA VAL A 20 4.10 -4.57 -3.99
C VAL A 20 4.65 -3.35 -4.72
N PHE A 21 5.75 -2.77 -4.20
CA PHE A 21 6.42 -1.64 -4.84
C PHE A 21 7.82 -2.04 -5.31
N TYR A 22 8.06 -1.96 -6.60
CA TYR A 22 9.37 -2.24 -7.20
C TYR A 22 10.20 -0.97 -7.40
N ARG A 23 11.52 -1.11 -7.31
CA ARG A 23 12.46 0.02 -7.42
C ARG A 23 12.52 0.66 -8.80
N ASP A 24 12.01 -0.02 -9.82
CA ASP A 24 11.95 0.47 -11.20
C ASP A 24 10.76 1.42 -11.45
N GLY A 25 9.96 1.72 -10.42
CA GLY A 25 8.78 2.57 -10.53
C GLY A 25 7.52 1.82 -10.94
N THR A 26 7.53 0.48 -10.91
CA THR A 26 6.33 -0.34 -11.08
C THR A 26 5.91 -1.00 -9.76
N GLY A 27 4.75 -1.62 -9.75
CA GLY A 27 4.26 -2.37 -8.60
C GLY A 27 3.06 -3.23 -8.95
N GLU A 28 2.61 -4.05 -8.00
CA GLU A 28 1.45 -4.94 -8.17
C GLU A 28 0.39 -4.61 -7.12
N ILE A 29 -0.86 -4.56 -7.54
CA ILE A 29 -2.02 -4.42 -6.66
C ILE A 29 -2.93 -5.63 -6.84
N THR A 30 -3.32 -6.22 -5.71
CA THR A 30 -4.24 -7.37 -5.67
C THR A 30 -5.34 -7.09 -4.65
N SER A 31 -6.58 -7.37 -5.04
CA SER A 31 -7.74 -7.43 -4.16
C SER A 31 -8.59 -8.62 -4.56
N LYS A 32 -8.68 -9.59 -3.66
CA LYS A 32 -9.44 -10.83 -3.83
C LYS A 32 -9.89 -11.33 -2.46
N ALA A 33 -11.01 -12.03 -2.43
CA ALA A 33 -11.42 -12.82 -1.29
C ALA A 33 -12.19 -14.04 -1.78
N GLU A 34 -12.00 -15.17 -1.11
CA GLU A 34 -12.61 -16.45 -1.48
C GLU A 34 -12.42 -16.78 -2.97
N LEU A 35 -13.51 -16.92 -3.72
CA LEU A 35 -13.53 -17.21 -5.16
C LEU A 35 -13.70 -15.96 -6.04
N CYS A 36 -13.63 -14.77 -5.44
CA CYS A 36 -13.84 -13.49 -6.10
C CYS A 36 -12.51 -12.74 -6.25
N ILE A 37 -12.24 -12.29 -7.47
CA ILE A 37 -11.10 -11.42 -7.79
C ILE A 37 -11.67 -10.09 -8.26
N TRP A 38 -11.38 -9.02 -7.52
CA TRP A 38 -11.84 -7.68 -7.88
C TRP A 38 -10.81 -6.96 -8.75
N ILE A 39 -9.54 -6.96 -8.33
CA ILE A 39 -8.48 -6.31 -9.09
C ILE A 39 -7.17 -7.08 -8.97
N VAL A 40 -6.47 -7.24 -10.10
CA VAL A 40 -5.09 -7.75 -10.13
C VAL A 40 -4.37 -7.04 -11.26
N ALA A 41 -3.57 -6.05 -10.94
CA ALA A 41 -2.98 -5.18 -11.95
C ALA A 41 -1.56 -4.78 -11.58
N ILE A 42 -0.80 -4.42 -12.62
CA ILE A 42 0.44 -3.66 -12.47
C ILE A 42 0.06 -2.19 -12.37
N PHE A 43 0.68 -1.48 -11.43
CA PHE A 43 0.65 -0.03 -11.38
C PHE A 43 2.04 0.55 -11.66
N GLU A 44 2.05 1.79 -12.12
CA GLU A 44 3.24 2.62 -12.22
C GLU A 44 3.18 3.66 -11.11
N TRP A 45 4.34 3.95 -10.51
CA TRP A 45 4.45 4.92 -9.45
C TRP A 45 5.78 5.65 -9.47
N ARG A 46 5.74 6.90 -9.02
CA ARG A 46 6.92 7.72 -8.82
C ARG A 46 6.66 8.72 -7.72
N VAL A 47 7.72 9.22 -7.09
CA VAL A 47 7.61 10.39 -6.21
C VAL A 47 7.09 11.56 -7.03
N HIS A 48 5.94 12.10 -6.64
CA HIS A 48 5.30 13.22 -7.33
C HIS A 48 6.07 14.52 -7.09
N ASP A 49 6.43 14.76 -5.83
CA ASP A 49 7.19 15.92 -5.40
C ASP A 49 8.32 15.49 -4.45
N PRO A 50 9.60 15.57 -4.86
CA PRO A 50 10.73 15.26 -3.99
C PRO A 50 10.77 16.08 -2.69
N ALA A 51 10.24 17.30 -2.69
CA ALA A 51 10.18 18.15 -1.50
C ALA A 51 9.14 17.64 -0.47
N SER A 52 8.19 16.81 -0.90
CA SER A 52 7.20 16.18 -0.03
C SER A 52 7.74 14.97 0.75
N VAL A 53 8.98 14.55 0.44
CA VAL A 53 9.57 13.35 1.04
C VAL A 53 10.20 13.68 2.38
N GLU A 54 9.55 13.23 3.46
CA GLU A 54 10.07 13.32 4.82
C GLU A 54 10.50 11.92 5.28
N TYR A 55 11.80 11.73 5.48
CA TYR A 55 12.34 10.54 6.12
C TYR A 55 12.63 10.82 7.58
N HIS A 56 12.17 9.95 8.47
CA HIS A 56 12.60 9.96 9.86
C HIS A 56 13.45 8.72 10.15
N ASP A 57 14.43 8.93 11.02
CA ASP A 57 15.47 7.96 11.31
C ASP A 57 14.89 6.63 11.83
N ARG A 58 15.38 5.51 11.28
CA ARG A 58 14.93 4.16 11.59
C ARG A 58 15.25 3.75 13.03
N ASP A 59 16.26 4.40 13.63
CA ASP A 59 16.88 4.06 14.91
C ASP A 59 16.67 5.11 16.02
N ALA A 60 15.80 6.10 15.80
CA ALA A 60 15.53 7.12 16.79
C ALA A 60 14.91 6.50 18.05
N ARG A 61 15.75 6.26 19.06
CA ARG A 61 15.30 5.89 20.41
C ARG A 61 14.38 6.99 20.96
N PRO A 62 13.39 6.66 21.81
CA PRO A 62 12.63 7.68 22.51
C PRO A 62 13.61 8.62 23.22
N ARG A 63 13.49 9.93 22.95
CA ARG A 63 14.44 10.96 23.38
C ARG A 63 14.56 11.09 24.90
N SER A 64 13.66 10.46 25.67
CA SER A 64 13.63 10.50 27.12
C SER A 64 12.79 9.36 27.72
N LEU A 65 13.22 8.80 28.86
CA LEU A 65 12.46 7.85 29.69
C LEU A 65 11.09 8.43 30.13
N ILE A 66 11.01 9.75 30.30
CA ILE A 66 9.78 10.45 30.68
C ILE A 66 8.77 10.43 29.52
N GLN A 67 9.24 10.51 28.27
CA GLN A 67 8.38 10.45 27.10
C GLN A 67 7.74 9.06 26.90
N GLY A 68 8.43 8.00 27.36
CA GLY A 68 7.89 6.64 27.43
C GLY A 68 6.84 6.44 28.54
N LEU A 69 6.93 7.21 29.63
CA LEU A 69 5.99 7.17 30.76
C LEU A 69 4.71 8.00 30.51
N VAL A 70 4.80 9.07 29.73
CA VAL A 70 3.66 10.00 29.49
C VAL A 70 2.84 9.60 28.25
N GLY A 71 3.24 8.58 27.48
CA GLY A 71 2.38 7.95 26.45
C GLY A 71 1.86 8.85 25.33
N THR A 72 2.40 10.06 25.13
CA THR A 72 1.70 11.13 24.38
C THR A 72 2.29 11.49 23.03
N THR A 73 3.35 10.83 22.57
CA THR A 73 3.84 11.06 21.21
C THR A 73 4.06 9.73 20.52
N ALA A 74 3.14 9.40 19.61
CA ALA A 74 3.38 8.36 18.62
C ALA A 74 4.72 8.64 17.95
N PRO A 75 5.55 7.60 17.72
CA PRO A 75 6.83 7.78 17.03
C PRO A 75 6.61 8.46 15.67
N PRO A 76 7.52 9.34 15.24
CA PRO A 76 7.40 9.97 13.93
C PRO A 76 7.35 8.89 12.83
N PRO A 77 6.59 9.13 11.76
CA PRO A 77 6.48 8.17 10.67
C PRO A 77 7.83 7.95 10.01
N LEU A 78 8.13 6.72 9.56
CA LEU A 78 9.36 6.40 8.84
C LEU A 78 9.46 7.11 7.48
N LEU A 79 8.31 7.34 6.84
CA LEU A 79 8.20 8.03 5.56
C LEU A 79 6.89 8.80 5.51
N ARG A 80 6.93 10.02 5.01
CA ARG A 80 5.79 10.67 4.34
C ARG A 80 6.21 11.06 2.93
N ALA A 81 5.33 10.85 1.96
CA ALA A 81 5.57 11.24 0.57
C ALA A 81 4.26 11.41 -0.19
N SER A 82 4.29 12.27 -1.22
CA SER A 82 3.30 12.25 -2.29
C SER A 82 3.83 11.44 -3.47
N ILE A 83 3.05 10.47 -3.93
CA ILE A 83 3.38 9.67 -5.11
C ILE A 83 2.35 9.93 -6.20
N GLU A 84 2.80 9.93 -7.45
CA GLU A 84 1.92 9.73 -8.59
C GLU A 84 1.74 8.22 -8.74
N PHE A 85 0.50 7.78 -8.88
CA PHE A 85 0.11 6.39 -8.96
C PHE A 85 -0.84 6.21 -10.14
N THR A 86 -0.50 5.27 -11.02
CA THR A 86 -1.27 5.00 -12.24
C THR A 86 -1.53 3.51 -12.33
N LEU A 87 -2.80 3.12 -12.22
CA LEU A 87 -3.19 1.75 -12.48
C LEU A 87 -3.04 1.45 -13.98
N THR A 88 -2.50 0.29 -14.35
CA THR A 88 -2.45 -0.12 -15.76
C THR A 88 -3.41 -1.29 -16.01
N LYS A 89 -3.72 -1.54 -17.28
CA LYS A 89 -4.53 -2.69 -17.71
C LYS A 89 -3.73 -4.01 -17.67
N ARG A 90 -2.42 -3.95 -17.45
CA ARG A 90 -1.54 -5.12 -17.44
C ARG A 90 -1.76 -5.94 -16.17
N ARG A 91 -1.84 -7.26 -16.32
CA ARG A 91 -1.88 -8.22 -15.21
C ARG A 91 -0.47 -8.72 -14.89
N PRO A 92 -0.10 -8.95 -13.62
CA PRO A 92 1.13 -9.67 -13.28
C PRO A 92 1.21 -11.04 -13.96
N LEU A 93 2.41 -11.46 -14.36
CA LEU A 93 2.62 -12.67 -15.17
C LEU A 93 2.04 -13.95 -14.55
N LEU A 94 2.10 -14.07 -13.22
CA LEU A 94 1.57 -15.22 -12.48
C LEU A 94 0.04 -15.35 -12.60
N TYR A 95 -0.68 -14.25 -12.82
CA TYR A 95 -2.14 -14.24 -12.96
C TYR A 95 -2.61 -14.31 -14.41
N GLY A 96 -1.81 -13.84 -15.37
CA GLY A 96 -2.17 -13.80 -16.79
C GLY A 96 -2.37 -15.16 -17.46
N ARG A 97 -1.91 -16.27 -16.85
CA ARG A 97 -2.06 -17.63 -17.39
C ARG A 97 -3.19 -18.46 -16.77
N VAL A 98 -3.74 -18.02 -15.63
CA VAL A 98 -4.64 -18.85 -14.80
C VAL A 98 -6.02 -18.23 -14.61
N VAL A 99 -6.14 -16.90 -14.71
CA VAL A 99 -7.36 -16.15 -14.36
C VAL A 99 -8.16 -15.79 -15.62
N GLN A 100 -9.24 -16.54 -15.88
CA GLN A 100 -10.26 -16.20 -16.89
C GLN A 100 -11.34 -15.23 -16.38
N HIS A 101 -11.17 -14.67 -15.18
CA HIS A 101 -12.14 -13.72 -14.62
C HIS A 101 -12.10 -12.39 -15.38
N ARG A 102 -13.29 -11.81 -15.61
CA ARG A 102 -13.45 -10.43 -16.11
C ARG A 102 -13.03 -9.48 -15.00
N ILE A 103 -11.84 -8.91 -15.10
CA ILE A 103 -11.25 -8.00 -14.12
C ILE A 103 -10.57 -6.83 -14.82
N ASN A 104 -10.19 -5.82 -14.05
CA ASN A 104 -9.51 -4.62 -14.53
C ASN A 104 -10.31 -3.93 -15.65
N GLU A 105 -9.77 -3.77 -16.86
CA GLU A 105 -10.39 -3.04 -17.97
C GLU A 105 -11.73 -3.59 -18.45
N GLU A 106 -12.07 -4.81 -18.07
CA GLU A 106 -13.36 -5.42 -18.42
C GLU A 106 -14.51 -5.01 -17.48
N VAL A 107 -14.17 -4.42 -16.33
CA VAL A 107 -15.09 -4.03 -15.24
C VAL A 107 -14.73 -2.69 -14.59
N LEU A 108 -13.72 -1.98 -15.10
CA LEU A 108 -13.31 -0.66 -14.64
C LEU A 108 -13.46 0.34 -15.78
N LEU A 109 -13.94 1.53 -15.44
CA LEU A 109 -13.99 2.65 -16.37
C LEU A 109 -12.58 3.18 -16.67
N GLU A 110 -12.40 3.85 -17.82
CA GLU A 110 -11.12 4.45 -18.20
C GLU A 110 -10.55 5.40 -17.12
N ALA A 111 -11.43 6.05 -16.35
CA ALA A 111 -11.03 6.91 -15.24
C ALA A 111 -10.23 6.19 -14.13
N ALA A 112 -10.39 4.87 -13.97
CA ALA A 112 -9.62 4.07 -13.00
C ALA A 112 -8.12 4.00 -13.36
N PHE A 113 -7.77 4.20 -14.63
CA PHE A 113 -6.41 4.13 -15.16
C PHE A 113 -5.77 5.50 -15.33
N ALA A 114 -6.47 6.58 -14.96
CA ALA A 114 -5.89 7.91 -14.95
C ALA A 114 -4.85 8.04 -13.81
N PRO A 115 -3.71 8.72 -14.06
CA PRO A 115 -2.76 9.03 -12.99
C PRO A 115 -3.40 9.85 -11.88
N ARG A 116 -3.10 9.50 -10.63
CA ARG A 116 -3.56 10.22 -9.44
C ARG A 116 -2.45 10.41 -8.44
N VAL A 117 -2.51 11.50 -7.68
CA VAL A 117 -1.56 11.77 -6.61
C VAL A 117 -2.12 11.23 -5.30
N LEU A 118 -1.35 10.39 -4.63
CA LEU A 118 -1.68 9.81 -3.34
C LEU A 118 -0.67 10.30 -2.30
N ARG A 119 -1.14 10.68 -1.12
CA ARG A 119 -0.26 10.94 0.01
C ARG A 119 -0.21 9.69 0.86
N LEU A 120 1.00 9.22 1.12
CA LEU A 120 1.22 8.04 1.95
C LEU A 120 2.09 8.34 3.15
N THR A 121 1.87 7.55 4.19
CA THR A 121 2.65 7.55 5.42
C THR A 121 3.03 6.12 5.77
N VAL A 122 4.30 5.88 6.07
CA VAL A 122 4.78 4.62 6.63
C VAL A 122 5.10 4.82 8.10
N GLU A 123 4.52 4.00 8.96
CA GLU A 123 4.70 4.07 10.41
C GLU A 123 5.29 2.77 10.94
N ARG A 124 6.02 2.86 12.06
CA ARG A 124 6.46 1.71 12.84
C ARG A 124 5.57 1.56 14.07
N GLY A 125 5.18 0.34 14.40
CA GLY A 125 4.33 0.11 15.55
C GLY A 125 3.94 -1.36 15.68
N ARG A 126 2.85 -1.59 16.40
CA ARG A 126 2.17 -2.88 16.47
C ARG A 126 0.75 -2.66 15.97
N PHE A 127 0.48 -3.13 14.76
CA PHE A 127 -0.81 -2.93 14.09
C PHE A 127 -1.50 -4.28 13.98
N ALA A 128 -2.75 -4.39 14.43
CA ALA A 128 -3.53 -5.61 14.21
C ALA A 128 -3.69 -5.85 12.71
N ALA A 129 -3.53 -7.10 12.28
CA ALA A 129 -3.92 -7.50 10.95
C ALA A 129 -5.45 -7.43 10.84
N ALA A 130 -5.95 -6.82 9.77
CA ALA A 130 -7.38 -6.67 9.60
C ALA A 130 -7.99 -8.02 9.21
N TRP A 131 -9.12 -8.35 9.83
CA TRP A 131 -9.88 -9.62 9.62
C TRP A 131 -9.20 -10.89 10.12
N ASP A 132 -8.11 -10.76 10.87
CA ASP A 132 -7.49 -11.89 11.55
C ASP A 132 -8.02 -11.97 12.99
N ASP A 133 -8.76 -13.03 13.30
CA ASP A 133 -9.31 -13.28 14.64
C ASP A 133 -8.26 -13.85 15.62
N ASP A 134 -7.05 -14.18 15.13
CA ASP A 134 -5.99 -14.85 15.90
C ASP A 134 -5.05 -13.89 16.65
N GLY A 135 -5.26 -12.57 16.49
CA GLY A 135 -4.42 -11.54 17.12
C GLY A 135 -3.09 -11.29 16.41
N SER A 136 -2.95 -11.72 15.16
CA SER A 136 -1.80 -11.41 14.30
C SER A 136 -1.56 -9.91 14.18
N THR A 137 -0.29 -9.51 14.15
CA THR A 137 0.10 -8.10 14.08
C THR A 137 1.25 -7.83 13.11
N PHE A 138 1.19 -6.69 12.43
CA PHE A 138 2.26 -6.15 11.60
C PHE A 138 3.13 -5.14 12.36
N SER A 139 4.42 -5.10 12.03
CA SER A 139 5.40 -4.19 12.65
C SER A 139 5.46 -2.80 12.00
N LYS A 140 4.84 -2.66 10.83
CA LYS A 140 4.74 -1.43 10.05
C LYS A 140 3.35 -1.29 9.47
N ARG A 141 2.95 -0.05 9.19
CA ARG A 141 1.71 0.29 8.50
C ARG A 141 2.00 1.26 7.37
N LEU A 142 1.49 0.94 6.18
CA LEU A 142 1.39 1.87 5.06
C LEU A 142 -0.04 2.40 5.03
N ALA A 143 -0.19 3.71 5.22
CA ALA A 143 -1.48 4.40 5.17
C ALA A 143 -1.51 5.36 4.00
N PHE A 144 -2.64 5.44 3.31
CA PHE A 144 -2.91 6.40 2.26
C PHE A 144 -3.98 7.39 2.73
N ASP A 145 -3.93 8.63 2.24
CA ASP A 145 -4.98 9.63 2.44
C ASP A 145 -6.29 9.24 1.75
N VAL A 146 -6.19 8.61 0.58
CA VAL A 146 -7.30 8.00 -0.15
C VAL A 146 -6.93 6.57 -0.57
N ALA A 147 -7.93 5.71 -0.75
CA ALA A 147 -7.67 4.31 -1.10
C ALA A 147 -6.86 4.20 -2.42
N PRO A 148 -5.84 3.34 -2.47
CA PRO A 148 -5.07 3.09 -3.70
C PRO A 148 -5.86 2.26 -4.74
N TYR A 149 -7.05 1.78 -4.36
CA TYR A 149 -7.99 1.09 -5.24
C TYR A 149 -8.86 2.09 -6.02
N PRO A 150 -9.44 1.71 -7.18
CA PRO A 150 -10.41 2.55 -7.86
C PRO A 150 -11.60 2.89 -6.96
N PRO A 151 -12.09 4.15 -6.94
CA PRO A 151 -13.29 4.52 -6.21
C PRO A 151 -14.53 3.88 -6.86
N LEU A 152 -15.66 3.82 -6.15
CA LEU A 152 -16.87 3.11 -6.59
C LEU A 152 -17.36 3.58 -7.96
N GLU A 153 -17.23 4.87 -8.26
CA GLU A 153 -17.68 5.48 -9.52
C GLU A 153 -16.83 5.06 -10.74
N ALA A 154 -15.69 4.39 -10.50
CA ALA A 154 -14.78 3.93 -11.54
C ALA A 154 -14.88 2.41 -11.81
N TRP A 155 -15.82 1.71 -11.16
CA TRP A 155 -16.21 0.31 -11.42
C TRP A 155 -17.49 0.29 -12.27
#